data_AF-A0A2R7Z2W7-F1
#
_entry.id   AF-A0A2R7Z2W7-F1
#
_cell.length_a   1.000
_cell.length_b   1.000
_cell.length_c   1.000
_cell.angle_alpha   90.00
_cell.angle_beta   90.00
_cell.angle_gamma   90.00
#
_symmetry.space_group_name_H-M   'P 1'
#
loop_
_entity.id
_entity.type
_entity.pdbx_description
1 polymer ?
#
loop_
_entity_poly.entity_id
_entity_poly.type
_entity_poly.pdbx_seq_one_letter_code
_entity_poly.pdbx_strand_id
1 'polypeptide(L)'
;MPTAKTTLATSLLVLGLAVAGCSDASPTDASEKEFCAQHDSLLVDLADMSGTTQEEALDVIRKWGRDFEEVGTPEDMPEDAREAFDLMIREVAELKDGSTAEDFDRIDQDMTPGEEKARASFEEYVLDTCGAPEVPTGTPTPTS
;
A
#
# COMPACT_ATOMS: atom_id res chain seq x y z
N MET A 1 24.96 -50.90 -24.11
CA MET A 1 25.25 -49.45 -24.16
C MET A 1 24.38 -48.77 -23.09
N PRO A 2 24.98 -47.95 -22.20
CA PRO A 2 24.34 -47.34 -21.03
C PRO A 2 23.42 -46.19 -21.47
N THR A 3 22.43 -45.76 -20.68
CA THR A 3 22.35 -44.51 -19.86
C THR A 3 20.87 -44.07 -20.01
N ALA A 4 20.12 -43.46 -19.09
CA ALA A 4 20.41 -42.80 -17.83
C ALA A 4 19.12 -42.87 -16.97
N LYS A 5 19.29 -42.97 -15.65
CA LYS A 5 18.27 -42.62 -14.66
C LYS A 5 18.12 -41.10 -14.66
N THR A 6 16.92 -40.58 -14.82
CA THR A 6 16.63 -39.17 -14.54
C THR A 6 15.54 -39.11 -13.48
N THR A 7 15.98 -39.10 -12.22
CA THR A 7 15.15 -38.74 -11.08
C THR A 7 15.02 -37.22 -11.09
N LEU A 8 13.89 -36.69 -11.58
CA LEU A 8 13.55 -35.29 -11.36
C LEU A 8 12.93 -35.19 -9.96
N ALA A 9 13.80 -34.90 -8.99
CA ALA A 9 13.37 -34.40 -7.69
C ALA A 9 12.93 -32.95 -7.87
N THR A 10 11.66 -32.76 -8.22
CA THR A 10 11.03 -31.44 -8.19
C THR A 10 10.71 -31.13 -6.74
N SER A 11 11.64 -30.48 -6.05
CA SER A 11 11.39 -29.86 -4.76
C SER A 11 10.38 -28.73 -4.96
N LEU A 12 9.09 -29.03 -4.81
CA LEU A 12 8.08 -28.00 -4.53
C LEU A 12 8.38 -27.46 -3.13
N LEU A 13 9.08 -26.33 -3.07
CA LEU A 13 9.07 -25.46 -1.90
C LEU A 13 7.65 -24.89 -1.77
N VAL A 14 6.81 -25.61 -1.03
CA VAL A 14 5.56 -25.08 -0.50
C VAL A 14 5.93 -24.30 0.75
N LEU A 15 6.30 -23.02 0.56
CA LEU A 15 6.30 -22.01 1.62
C LEU A 15 5.27 -20.97 1.23
N GLY A 16 4.29 -20.80 2.10
CA GLY A 16 3.13 -19.92 1.88
C GLY A 16 1.88 -20.55 2.45
N LEU A 17 1.91 -20.85 3.75
CA LEU A 17 0.72 -21.26 4.48
C LEU A 17 -0.12 -20.00 4.69
N ALA A 18 -0.90 -19.64 3.66
CA ALA A 18 -1.86 -18.55 3.71
C ALA A 18 -2.93 -18.89 4.74
N VAL A 19 -2.88 -18.21 5.89
CA VAL A 19 -3.93 -18.22 6.90
C VAL A 19 -4.33 -16.79 7.25
N ALA A 20 -5.06 -16.14 6.33
CA ALA A 20 -6.19 -15.25 6.64
C ALA A 20 -6.87 -14.83 5.33
N GLY A 21 -8.19 -15.07 5.22
CA GLY A 21 -9.07 -14.37 4.29
C GLY A 21 -8.87 -14.60 2.79
N CYS A 22 -9.52 -15.61 2.21
CA CYS A 22 -9.74 -15.64 0.76
C CYS A 22 -10.75 -14.56 0.36
N SER A 23 -10.26 -13.44 -0.18
CA SER A 23 -10.89 -12.60 -1.22
C SER A 23 -9.79 -11.66 -1.71
N ASP A 24 -9.36 -11.83 -2.96
CA ASP A 24 -8.45 -10.93 -3.71
C ASP A 24 -7.35 -10.24 -2.89
N ALA A 25 -6.30 -10.97 -2.53
CA ALA A 25 -5.08 -10.34 -2.04
C ALA A 25 -4.38 -9.62 -3.21
N SER A 26 -3.95 -8.38 -2.99
CA SER A 26 -3.21 -7.58 -3.96
C SER A 26 -1.99 -8.34 -4.51
N PRO A 27 -1.59 -8.13 -5.78
CA PRO A 27 -0.40 -8.75 -6.36
C PRO A 27 0.85 -8.48 -5.52
N THR A 28 1.83 -9.37 -5.62
CA THR A 28 3.09 -9.29 -4.83
C THR A 28 4.32 -9.13 -5.68
N ASP A 29 4.16 -9.04 -7.00
CA ASP A 29 5.24 -9.06 -7.98
C ASP A 29 5.53 -7.67 -8.56
N ALA A 30 5.01 -6.61 -7.92
CA ALA A 30 5.33 -5.23 -8.29
C ALA A 30 6.82 -4.98 -8.12
N SER A 31 7.45 -4.27 -9.05
CA SER A 31 8.78 -3.73 -8.77
C SER A 31 8.68 -2.60 -7.74
N GLU A 32 9.70 -2.43 -6.90
CA GLU A 32 9.82 -1.27 -5.99
C GLU A 32 9.56 0.05 -6.72
N LYS A 33 10.04 0.18 -7.96
CA LYS A 33 9.85 1.36 -8.79
C LYS A 33 8.39 1.60 -9.17
N GLU A 34 7.65 0.55 -9.55
CA GLU A 34 6.23 0.66 -9.89
C GLU A 34 5.40 0.98 -8.65
N PHE A 35 5.70 0.30 -7.54
CA PHE A 35 5.10 0.57 -6.24
C PHE A 35 5.29 2.02 -5.81
N CYS A 36 6.53 2.52 -5.80
CA CYS A 36 6.83 3.90 -5.40
C CYS A 36 6.24 4.95 -6.35
N ALA A 37 6.25 4.68 -7.66
CA ALA A 37 5.62 5.58 -8.62
C ALA A 37 4.10 5.69 -8.39
N GLN A 38 3.45 4.58 -8.06
CA GLN A 38 2.02 4.57 -7.75
C GLN A 38 1.74 5.22 -6.39
N HIS A 39 2.55 4.95 -5.36
CA HIS A 39 2.47 5.63 -4.06
C HIS A 39 2.51 7.16 -4.21
N ASP A 40 3.48 7.67 -4.97
CA ASP A 40 3.68 9.12 -5.13
C ASP A 40 2.64 9.77 -6.07
N SER A 41 1.98 8.99 -6.93
CA SER A 41 1.00 9.51 -7.88
C SER A 41 -0.17 10.21 -7.22
N LEU A 42 -0.58 9.80 -6.02
CA LEU A 42 -1.65 10.47 -5.28
C LEU A 42 -1.30 11.92 -4.97
N LEU A 43 -0.06 12.20 -4.56
CA LEU A 43 0.38 13.56 -4.25
C LEU A 43 0.38 14.44 -5.51
N VAL A 44 0.77 13.87 -6.65
CA VAL A 44 0.74 14.56 -7.95
C VAL A 44 -0.69 14.86 -8.35
N ASP A 45 -1.57 13.85 -8.29
CA ASP A 45 -2.98 13.99 -8.64
C ASP A 45 -3.66 15.04 -7.75
N LEU A 46 -3.43 15.01 -6.43
CA LEU A 46 -4.00 15.98 -5.50
C LEU A 46 -3.42 17.40 -5.66
N ALA A 47 -2.15 17.55 -6.05
CA ALA A 47 -1.55 18.86 -6.29
C ALA A 47 -2.20 19.59 -7.47
N ASP A 48 -2.65 18.85 -8.47
CA ASP A 48 -3.33 19.40 -9.65
C ASP A 48 -4.82 19.73 -9.40
N MET A 49 -5.36 19.36 -8.24
CA MET A 49 -6.79 19.52 -7.88
C MET A 49 -7.15 20.86 -7.23
N SER A 50 -6.34 21.91 -7.42
CA SER A 50 -6.67 23.23 -6.87
C SER A 50 -8.06 23.72 -7.34
N GLY A 51 -9.01 23.88 -6.41
CA GLY A 51 -10.36 24.37 -6.68
C GLY A 51 -11.42 23.30 -6.99
N THR A 52 -11.12 22.01 -6.82
CA THR A 52 -12.11 20.93 -6.95
C THR A 52 -12.99 20.81 -5.70
N THR A 53 -14.13 20.14 -5.88
CA THR A 53 -15.04 19.76 -4.80
C THR A 53 -14.46 18.62 -3.97
N GLN A 54 -14.98 18.43 -2.75
CA GLN A 54 -14.63 17.28 -1.90
C GLN A 54 -14.98 15.95 -2.57
N GLU A 55 -16.09 15.88 -3.29
CA GLU A 55 -16.53 14.68 -4.02
C GLU A 55 -15.52 14.28 -5.10
N GLU A 56 -15.03 15.26 -5.88
CA GLU A 56 -13.98 15.01 -6.88
C GLU A 56 -12.68 14.53 -6.23
N ALA A 57 -12.28 15.09 -5.08
CA ALA A 57 -11.10 14.65 -4.33
C ALA A 57 -11.25 13.19 -3.85
N LEU A 58 -12.42 12.82 -3.33
CA LEU A 58 -12.72 11.44 -2.94
C LEU A 58 -12.67 10.48 -4.13
N ASP A 59 -13.16 10.89 -5.30
CA ASP A 59 -13.08 10.10 -6.53
C ASP A 59 -11.63 9.82 -6.96
N VAL A 60 -10.76 10.83 -6.85
CA VAL A 60 -9.32 10.67 -7.14
C VAL A 60 -8.66 9.72 -6.15
N ILE A 61 -8.92 9.87 -4.85
CA ILE A 61 -8.37 8.97 -3.83
C ILE A 61 -8.84 7.52 -4.06
N ARG A 62 -10.14 7.32 -4.36
CA ARG A 62 -10.68 5.98 -4.68
C ARG A 62 -10.06 5.40 -5.94
N LYS A 63 -9.87 6.22 -6.97
CA LYS A 63 -9.22 5.78 -8.20
C LYS A 63 -7.78 5.37 -7.93
N TRP A 64 -7.03 6.20 -7.20
CA TRP A 64 -5.68 5.88 -6.79
C TRP A 64 -5.61 4.58 -5.99
N GLY A 65 -6.53 4.35 -5.04
CA GLY A 65 -6.58 3.10 -4.27
C GLY A 65 -6.77 1.87 -5.16
N ARG A 66 -7.68 1.92 -6.14
CA ARG A 66 -7.84 0.81 -7.10
C ARG A 66 -6.61 0.60 -7.96
N ASP A 67 -6.02 1.66 -8.46
CA ASP A 67 -4.81 1.56 -9.29
C ASP A 67 -3.63 1.01 -8.45
N PHE A 68 -3.57 1.35 -7.16
CA PHE A 68 -2.53 0.85 -6.25
C PHE A 68 -2.73 -0.62 -5.87
N GLU A 69 -3.97 -1.04 -5.64
CA GLU A 69 -4.37 -2.45 -5.49
C GLU A 69 -3.98 -3.27 -6.72
N GLU A 70 -4.21 -2.75 -7.93
CA GLU A 70 -3.86 -3.41 -9.19
C GLU A 70 -2.33 -3.53 -9.39
N VAL A 71 -1.56 -2.52 -8.99
CA VAL A 71 -0.09 -2.58 -9.00
C VAL A 71 0.40 -3.61 -7.99
N GLY A 72 -0.18 -3.62 -6.79
CA GLY A 72 0.22 -4.49 -5.70
C GLY A 72 1.50 -4.04 -5.00
N THR A 73 2.11 -4.96 -4.25
CA THR A 73 3.30 -4.70 -3.44
C THR A 73 4.52 -5.45 -3.97
N PRO A 74 5.75 -5.02 -3.65
CA PRO A 74 6.93 -5.84 -3.91
C PRO A 74 6.98 -7.10 -3.04
N GLU A 75 7.68 -8.14 -3.51
CA GLU A 75 7.79 -9.44 -2.82
C GLU A 75 8.54 -9.35 -1.49
N ASP A 76 9.38 -8.34 -1.32
CA ASP A 76 10.23 -8.15 -0.14
C ASP A 76 9.59 -7.26 0.93
N MET A 77 8.38 -6.76 0.70
CA MET A 77 7.61 -6.01 1.69
C MET A 77 7.34 -6.89 2.92
N PRO A 78 7.66 -6.43 4.15
CA PRO A 78 7.36 -7.16 5.37
C PRO A 78 5.86 -7.48 5.50
N GLU A 79 5.51 -8.62 6.11
CA GLU A 79 4.11 -9.04 6.26
C GLU A 79 3.25 -8.00 6.98
N ASP A 80 3.77 -7.39 8.05
CA ASP A 80 3.09 -6.32 8.79
C ASP A 80 2.85 -5.08 7.89
N ALA A 81 3.82 -4.72 7.03
CA ALA A 81 3.67 -3.63 6.08
C ALA A 81 2.62 -3.93 5.01
N ARG A 82 2.58 -5.18 4.54
CA ARG A 82 1.57 -5.63 3.59
C ARG A 82 0.17 -5.64 4.19
N GLU A 83 0.03 -6.05 5.45
CA GLU A 83 -1.27 -6.00 6.14
C GLU A 83 -1.80 -4.56 6.21
N ALA A 84 -0.93 -3.59 6.50
CA ALA A 84 -1.30 -2.17 6.46
C ALA A 84 -1.64 -1.67 5.05
N PHE A 85 -0.93 -2.12 4.02
CA PHE A 85 -1.30 -1.83 2.63
C PHE A 85 -2.72 -2.34 2.32
N ASP A 86 -3.00 -3.61 2.57
CA ASP A 86 -4.31 -4.21 2.28
C ASP A 86 -5.44 -3.58 3.11
N LEU A 87 -5.15 -3.13 4.35
CA LEU A 87 -6.09 -2.36 5.16
C LEU A 87 -6.39 -1.00 4.53
N MET A 88 -5.36 -0.24 4.16
CA MET A 88 -5.49 1.07 3.54
C MET A 88 -6.29 1.01 2.23
N ILE A 89 -6.01 0.04 1.36
CA ILE A 89 -6.77 -0.16 0.12
C ILE A 89 -8.25 -0.42 0.41
N ARG A 90 -8.54 -1.28 1.40
CA ARG A 90 -9.91 -1.58 1.82
C ARG A 90 -10.63 -0.34 2.35
N GLU A 91 -9.98 0.43 3.22
CA GLU A 91 -10.54 1.67 3.77
C GLU A 91 -10.83 2.68 2.66
N VAL A 92 -9.91 2.84 1.71
CA VAL A 92 -10.12 3.70 0.53
C VAL A 92 -11.30 3.22 -0.31
N ALA A 93 -11.45 1.91 -0.52
CA ALA A 93 -12.58 1.35 -1.26
C ALA A 93 -13.93 1.53 -0.53
N GLU A 94 -13.91 1.64 0.81
CA GLU A 94 -15.10 1.87 1.63
C GLU A 94 -15.51 3.35 1.73
N LEU A 95 -14.68 4.29 1.24
CA LEU A 95 -15.01 5.72 1.22
C LEU A 95 -16.25 5.99 0.35
N LYS A 96 -17.31 6.50 0.97
CA LYS A 96 -18.58 6.80 0.31
C LYS A 96 -18.61 8.23 -0.21
N ASP A 97 -19.51 8.47 -1.14
CA ASP A 97 -19.86 9.84 -1.52
C ASP A 97 -20.39 10.59 -0.30
N GLY A 98 -19.78 11.73 0.01
CA GLY A 98 -20.07 12.52 1.20
C GLY A 98 -19.29 12.14 2.46
N SER A 99 -18.27 11.25 2.37
CA SER A 99 -17.30 11.06 3.44
C SER A 99 -16.70 12.41 3.87
N THR A 100 -16.69 12.64 5.18
CA THR A 100 -16.27 13.89 5.81
C THR A 100 -14.86 13.79 6.37
N ALA A 101 -14.24 14.93 6.70
CA ALA A 101 -12.95 14.93 7.41
C ALA A 101 -13.01 14.13 8.73
N GLU A 102 -14.15 14.17 9.44
CA GLU A 102 -14.34 13.37 10.66
C GLU A 102 -14.36 11.85 10.38
N ASP A 103 -14.80 11.43 9.19
CA ASP A 103 -14.74 10.02 8.81
C ASP A 103 -13.29 9.56 8.59
N PHE A 104 -12.41 10.44 8.10
CA PHE A 104 -10.98 10.18 8.00
C PHE A 104 -10.30 10.20 9.38
N ASP A 105 -10.60 11.19 10.22
CA ASP A 105 -10.04 11.26 11.57
C ASP A 105 -10.41 10.03 12.42
N ARG A 106 -11.57 9.41 12.15
CA ARG A 106 -12.00 8.19 12.84
C ARG A 106 -11.18 6.97 12.43
N ILE A 107 -10.74 6.87 11.18
CA ILE A 107 -9.87 5.77 10.71
C ILE A 107 -8.60 5.72 11.58
N ASP A 108 -8.01 6.88 11.85
CA ASP A 108 -6.82 6.97 12.71
C ASP A 108 -7.10 6.67 14.19
N GLN A 109 -8.28 7.02 14.70
CA GLN A 109 -8.63 6.87 16.12
C GLN A 109 -9.08 5.46 16.50
N ASP A 110 -9.65 4.70 15.56
CA ASP A 110 -10.20 3.38 15.81
C ASP A 110 -9.18 2.25 15.61
N MET A 111 -7.91 2.58 15.29
CA MET A 111 -6.85 1.60 15.12
C MET A 111 -6.55 0.83 16.40
N THR A 112 -6.47 -0.49 16.25
CA THR A 112 -5.94 -1.39 17.25
C THR A 112 -4.40 -1.29 17.32
N PRO A 113 -3.78 -1.73 18.43
CA PRO A 113 -2.32 -1.77 18.52
C PRO A 113 -1.63 -2.62 17.43
N GLY A 114 -2.36 -3.59 16.84
CA GLY A 114 -1.86 -4.37 15.71
C GLY A 114 -1.81 -3.55 14.43
N GLU A 115 -2.88 -2.81 14.13
CA GLU A 115 -2.99 -1.94 12.96
C GLU A 115 -2.00 -0.76 13.05
N GLU A 116 -1.79 -0.20 14.25
CA GLU A 116 -0.75 0.82 14.46
C GLU A 116 0.65 0.30 14.13
N LYS A 117 0.97 -0.93 14.53
CA LYS A 117 2.26 -1.57 14.24
C LYS A 117 2.41 -1.87 12.75
N ALA A 118 1.36 -2.40 12.12
CA ALA A 118 1.32 -2.65 10.69
C ALA A 118 1.59 -1.35 9.91
N ARG A 119 0.89 -0.27 10.27
CA ARG A 119 1.09 1.05 9.66
C ARG A 119 2.52 1.56 9.83
N ALA A 120 3.08 1.47 11.04
CA ALA A 120 4.47 1.88 11.26
C ALA A 120 5.46 1.06 10.41
N SER A 121 5.21 -0.25 10.23
CA SER A 121 6.02 -1.09 9.35
C SER A 121 5.88 -0.68 7.88
N PHE A 122 4.68 -0.29 7.44
CA PHE A 122 4.45 0.21 6.08
C PHE A 122 5.15 1.56 5.84
N GLU A 123 5.03 2.49 6.79
CA GLU A 123 5.72 3.79 6.73
C GLU A 123 7.24 3.64 6.67
N GLU A 124 7.82 2.75 7.50
CA GLU A 124 9.25 2.44 7.48
C GLU A 124 9.68 1.84 6.13
N TYR A 125 8.90 0.90 5.59
CA TYR A 125 9.19 0.29 4.30
C TYR A 125 9.14 1.31 3.16
N VAL A 126 8.09 2.15 3.09
CA VAL A 126 7.97 3.21 2.09
C VAL A 126 9.14 4.18 2.19
N LEU A 127 9.54 4.57 3.41
CA LEU A 127 10.68 5.48 3.61
C LEU A 127 12.01 4.86 3.14
N ASP A 128 12.26 3.58 3.43
CA ASP A 128 13.49 2.89 3.03
C ASP A 128 13.53 2.63 1.51
N THR A 129 12.39 2.24 0.94
CA THR A 129 12.27 1.80 -0.46
C THR A 129 12.09 2.97 -1.43
N CYS A 130 11.17 3.88 -1.11
CA CYS A 130 10.81 5.01 -1.98
C CYS A 130 11.57 6.29 -1.62
N GLY A 131 12.09 6.38 -0.40
CA GLY A 131 12.69 7.61 0.14
C GLY A 131 11.65 8.57 0.73
N ALA A 132 12.12 9.64 1.36
CA ALA A 132 11.24 10.69 1.82
C ALA A 132 10.67 11.45 0.60
N PRO A 133 9.37 11.77 0.56
CA PRO A 133 8.83 12.61 -0.50
C PRO A 133 9.60 13.93 -0.53
N GLU A 134 10.00 14.38 -1.71
CA GLU A 134 10.69 15.66 -1.91
C GLU A 134 9.71 16.82 -1.65
N VAL A 135 9.31 17.03 -0.39
CA VAL A 135 8.54 18.21 -0.01
C VAL A 135 9.42 19.43 -0.27
N PRO A 136 9.02 20.41 -1.10
CA PRO A 136 9.81 21.62 -1.29
C PRO A 136 9.97 22.30 0.08
N THR A 137 11.19 22.26 0.61
CA THR A 137 11.56 22.74 1.95
C THR A 137 11.33 24.25 2.07
N GLY A 138 10.11 24.63 2.44
CA GLY A 138 9.71 26.00 2.75
C GLY A 138 9.10 26.17 4.14
N THR A 139 8.92 25.09 4.91
CA THR A 139 8.28 25.14 6.24
C THR A 139 9.34 25.03 7.34
N PRO A 140 9.49 26.03 8.22
CA PRO A 140 10.47 25.99 9.31
C PRO A 140 10.12 24.88 10.30
N THR A 141 11.08 24.00 10.57
CA THR A 141 11.02 22.94 11.58
C THR A 141 10.69 23.55 12.97
N PRO A 142 9.67 23.08 13.70
CA PRO A 142 9.52 23.43 15.10
C PRO A 142 10.57 22.68 15.92
N THR A 143 11.57 23.40 16.42
CA THR A 143 12.45 22.93 17.49
C THR A 143 11.62 22.74 18.77
N SER A 144 11.63 21.55 19.35
CA SER A 144 11.37 21.34 20.78
C SER A 144 12.37 20.35 21.33
#